data_AF-A0A847FY00-F1
#
_entry.id   AF-A0A847FY00-F1
#
_cell.length_a   1.000
_cell.length_b   1.000
_cell.length_c   1.000
_cell.angle_alpha   90.00
_cell.angle_beta   90.00
_cell.angle_gamma   90.00
#
_symmetry.space_group_name_H-M   'P 1'
#
loop_
_entity.id
_entity.type
_entity.pdbx_description
1 polymer ?
#
loop_
_entity_poly.entity_id
_entity_poly.type
_entity_poly.pdbx_seq_one_letter_code
_entity_poly.pdbx_strand_id
1 'polypeptide(L)'
;METNHSLASLQRILVQGDRRFTLAAVIALALAVGLVVGTYVAVLSPILATAGMVALAGGLLMLRDTQWGFVALVLLICLLPFGALPFRIGFTPTFLDLVLVALYF
;
A
#
# COMPACT_ATOMS: atom_id res chain seq x y z
N MET A 1 -17.11 -22.58 -1.38
CA MET A 1 -17.13 -23.31 -0.09
C MET A 1 -15.73 -23.72 0.40
N GLU A 2 -14.66 -23.66 -0.43
CA GLU A 2 -13.28 -24.04 -0.07
C GLU A 2 -12.52 -23.10 0.90
N THR A 3 -12.80 -21.80 0.91
CA THR A 3 -12.09 -20.83 1.78
C THR A 3 -12.21 -21.13 3.27
N ASN A 4 -13.37 -21.64 3.69
CA ASN A 4 -13.63 -21.98 5.09
C ASN A 4 -12.73 -23.12 5.59
N HIS A 5 -12.35 -24.07 4.73
CA HIS A 5 -11.46 -25.17 5.10
C HIS A 5 -10.02 -24.70 5.30
N SER A 6 -9.57 -23.74 4.49
CA SER A 6 -8.22 -23.16 4.61
C SER A 6 -8.10 -22.32 5.88
N LEU A 7 -9.10 -21.48 6.15
CA LEU A 7 -9.17 -20.72 7.41
C LEU A 7 -9.29 -21.65 8.62
N ALA A 8 -10.09 -22.72 8.55
CA ALA A 8 -10.22 -23.69 9.64
C ALA A 8 -8.97 -24.55 9.87
N SER A 9 -8.18 -24.80 8.83
CA SER A 9 -6.89 -25.52 8.93
C SER A 9 -5.81 -24.63 9.51
N LEU A 10 -5.72 -23.37 9.06
CA LEU A 10 -4.89 -22.36 9.70
C LEU A 10 -5.29 -22.19 11.16
N GLN A 11 -6.59 -22.08 11.45
CA GLN A 11 -7.11 -21.93 12.80
C GLN A 11 -6.82 -23.16 13.67
N ARG A 12 -6.95 -24.39 13.15
CA ARG A 12 -6.53 -25.61 13.89
C ARG A 12 -5.03 -25.66 14.16
N ILE A 13 -4.20 -25.26 13.19
CA ILE A 13 -2.74 -25.20 13.36
C ILE A 13 -2.34 -24.11 14.37
N LEU A 14 -3.02 -22.96 14.34
CA LEU A 14 -2.80 -21.83 15.23
C LEU A 14 -3.38 -22.04 16.65
N VAL A 15 -4.46 -22.83 16.80
CA VAL A 15 -5.19 -23.01 18.07
C VAL A 15 -4.87 -24.33 18.77
N GLN A 16 -4.48 -25.39 18.05
CA GLN A 16 -4.31 -26.73 18.62
C GLN A 16 -2.85 -27.10 18.93
N GLY A 17 -1.86 -26.39 18.37
CA GLY A 17 -0.45 -26.49 18.78
C GLY A 17 -0.13 -25.44 19.82
N ASP A 18 0.31 -25.87 21.01
CA ASP A 18 0.77 -25.09 22.18
C ASP A 18 0.62 -23.57 22.13
N ARG A 19 0.00 -22.97 23.15
CA ARG A 19 -0.12 -21.50 23.34
C ARG A 19 1.20 -20.74 23.09
N ARG A 20 2.34 -21.39 23.30
CA ARG A 20 3.70 -20.90 23.01
C ARG A 20 4.00 -20.77 21.52
N PHE A 21 3.52 -21.69 20.67
CA PHE A 21 3.68 -21.67 19.22
C PHE A 21 2.80 -20.59 18.58
N THR A 22 1.55 -20.44 19.03
CA THR A 22 0.69 -19.31 18.60
C THR A 22 1.32 -17.98 18.97
N LEU A 23 1.80 -17.84 20.21
CA LEU A 23 2.50 -16.63 20.66
C LEU A 23 3.78 -16.39 19.85
N ALA A 24 4.59 -17.42 19.60
CA ALA A 24 5.79 -17.31 18.78
C ALA A 24 5.46 -16.89 17.34
N ALA A 25 4.41 -17.44 16.73
CA ALA A 25 3.96 -17.08 15.39
C ALA A 25 3.46 -15.63 15.32
N VAL A 26 2.66 -15.19 16.31
CA VAL A 26 2.19 -13.80 16.39
C VAL A 26 3.35 -12.84 16.62
N ILE A 27 4.29 -13.15 17.50
CA ILE A 27 5.48 -12.32 17.75
C ILE A 27 6.36 -12.27 16.49
N ALA A 28 6.62 -13.40 15.85
CA ALA A 28 7.41 -13.45 14.62
C ALA A 28 6.75 -12.63 13.50
N LEU A 29 5.43 -12.73 13.34
CA LEU A 29 4.68 -11.91 12.37
C LEU A 29 4.74 -10.42 12.73
N ALA A 30 4.51 -10.07 13.99
CA ALA A 30 4.57 -8.68 14.45
C ALA A 30 5.97 -8.07 14.25
N LEU A 31 7.03 -8.84 14.54
CA LEU A 31 8.41 -8.43 14.30
C LEU A 31 8.70 -8.29 12.80
N ALA A 32 8.24 -9.22 11.97
CA ALA A 32 8.43 -9.15 10.53
C ALA A 32 7.75 -7.90 9.94
N VAL A 33 6.48 -7.65 10.30
CA VAL A 33 5.75 -6.46 9.85
C VAL A 33 6.40 -5.19 10.38
N GLY A 34 6.76 -5.16 11.67
CA GLY A 34 7.44 -4.03 12.29
C GLY A 34 8.78 -3.71 11.65
N LEU A 35 9.55 -4.73 11.25
CA LEU A 35 10.84 -4.54 10.57
C LEU A 35 10.65 -3.99 9.16
N VAL A 36 9.67 -4.48 8.40
CA VAL A 36 9.37 -3.99 7.05
C VAL A 36 8.89 -2.53 7.11
N VAL A 37 7.93 -2.22 7.97
CA VAL A 37 7.41 -0.85 8.11
C VAL A 37 8.47 0.08 8.70
N GLY A 38 9.21 -0.38 9.71
CA GLY A 38 10.27 0.38 10.36
C GLY A 38 11.42 0.73 9.42
N THR A 39 11.87 -0.23 8.61
CA THR A 39 12.91 0.03 7.58
C THR A 39 12.42 0.97 6.49
N TYR A 40 11.17 0.82 6.05
CA TYR A 40 10.55 1.73 5.09
C TYR A 40 10.54 3.19 5.61
N VAL A 41 10.12 3.40 6.86
CA VAL A 41 10.10 4.72 7.50
C VAL A 41 11.51 5.27 7.72
N ALA A 42 12.45 4.42 8.12
CA ALA A 42 13.83 4.83 8.38
C ALA A 42 14.56 5.33 7.13
N VAL A 43 14.29 4.71 5.96
CA VAL A 43 14.91 5.10 4.69
C VAL A 43 14.25 6.33 4.07
N LEU A 44 12.91 6.38 4.06
CA LEU A 44 12.17 7.39 3.32
C LEU A 44 11.95 8.68 4.12
N SER A 45 12.26 8.71 5.42
CA SER A 45 11.79 9.73 6.36
C SER A 45 10.28 9.61 6.64
N PRO A 46 9.81 9.85 7.88
CA PRO A 46 8.42 9.60 8.28
C PRO A 46 7.38 10.30 7.41
N ILE A 47 7.71 11.50 6.92
CA ILE A 47 6.79 12.31 6.11
C ILE A 47 6.59 11.74 4.71
N LEU A 48 7.66 11.25 4.06
CA LEU A 48 7.54 10.66 2.72
C LEU A 48 6.99 9.24 2.81
N ALA A 49 7.29 8.53 3.89
CA ALA A 49 6.75 7.19 4.13
C ALA A 49 5.21 7.22 4.19
N THR A 50 4.62 8.14 4.96
CA THR A 50 3.16 8.30 5.01
C THR A 50 2.60 8.80 3.69
N ALA A 51 3.23 9.77 3.04
CA ALA A 51 2.82 10.25 1.73
C ALA A 51 2.81 9.13 0.68
N GLY A 52 3.84 8.29 0.65
CA GLY A 52 3.92 7.14 -0.25
C GLY A 52 2.84 6.09 0.02
N MET A 53 2.49 5.86 1.29
CA MET A 53 1.41 4.94 1.65
C MET A 53 0.04 5.46 1.25
N VAL A 54 -0.21 6.76 1.41
CA VAL A 54 -1.42 7.44 0.90
C VAL A 54 -1.46 7.39 -0.63
N ALA A 55 -0.33 7.61 -1.31
CA ALA A 55 -0.26 7.54 -2.77
C ALA A 55 -0.58 6.13 -3.29
N LEU A 56 -0.04 5.08 -2.65
CA LEU A 56 -0.36 3.69 -3.00
C LEU A 56 -1.84 3.36 -2.78
N ALA A 57 -2.39 3.73 -1.63
CA ALA A 57 -3.80 3.52 -1.33
C ALA A 57 -4.70 4.28 -2.32
N GLY A 58 -4.36 5.54 -2.63
CA GLY A 58 -5.06 6.35 -3.61
C GLY A 58 -5.00 5.76 -5.02
N GLY A 59 -3.84 5.27 -5.45
CA GLY A 59 -3.68 4.58 -6.73
C GLY A 59 -4.54 3.31 -6.83
N LEU A 60 -4.53 2.47 -5.78
CA LEU A 60 -5.39 1.28 -5.70
C LEU A 60 -6.89 1.62 -5.73
N LEU A 61 -7.30 2.72 -5.07
CA LEU A 61 -8.67 3.20 -5.12
C LEU A 61 -9.05 3.70 -6.52
N MET A 62 -8.13 4.37 -7.19
CA MET A 62 -8.31 4.86 -8.55
C MET A 62 -8.49 3.71 -9.56
N LEU A 63 -7.71 2.63 -9.43
CA LEU A 63 -7.87 1.43 -10.25
C LEU A 63 -9.18 0.69 -9.98
N ARG A 64 -9.77 0.87 -8.79
CA ARG A 64 -11.01 0.19 -8.41
C ARG A 64 -12.24 0.85 -9.00
N ASP A 65 -12.26 2.18 -9.10
CA ASP A 65 -13.42 2.93 -9.55
C ASP A 65 -13.00 4.32 -10.07
N THR A 66 -13.47 4.63 -11.28
CA THR A 66 -13.19 5.88 -12.02
C THR A 66 -13.57 7.14 -11.22
N GLN A 67 -14.57 7.06 -10.33
CA GLN A 67 -14.94 8.20 -9.49
C GLN A 67 -13.78 8.64 -8.59
N TRP A 68 -13.03 7.69 -8.01
CA TRP A 68 -11.84 8.01 -7.21
C TRP A 68 -10.72 8.59 -8.06
N GLY A 69 -10.63 8.18 -9.32
CA GLY A 69 -9.70 8.76 -10.29
C GLY A 69 -9.95 10.23 -10.57
N PHE A 70 -11.21 10.63 -10.78
CA PHE A 70 -11.56 12.04 -10.94
C PHE A 70 -11.31 12.87 -9.67
N VAL A 71 -11.60 12.31 -8.48
CA VAL A 71 -11.28 12.97 -7.21
C VAL A 71 -9.77 13.21 -7.09
N ALA A 72 -8.95 12.19 -7.39
CA ALA A 72 -7.49 12.30 -7.39
C ALA A 72 -7.00 13.35 -8.39
N LEU A 73 -7.58 13.39 -9.59
CA LEU A 73 -7.26 14.39 -10.63
C LEU A 73 -7.52 15.81 -10.15
N VAL A 74 -8.71 16.07 -9.59
CA VAL A 74 -9.07 17.39 -9.05
C VAL A 74 -8.15 17.79 -7.91
N LEU A 75 -7.91 16.89 -6.95
CA LEU A 75 -7.04 17.13 -5.80
C LEU A 75 -5.62 17.49 -6.29
N LEU A 76 -5.10 16.75 -7.26
CA LEU A 76 -3.76 16.97 -7.78
C LEU A 76 -3.64 18.29 -8.53
N ILE A 77 -4.64 18.69 -9.33
CA ILE A 77 -4.63 20.01 -10.00
C ILE A 77 -4.69 21.15 -8.97
N CYS A 78 -5.53 21.02 -7.93
CA CYS A 78 -5.70 22.07 -6.93
C CYS A 78 -4.52 22.19 -5.96
N LEU A 79 -3.92 21.07 -5.57
CA LEU A 79 -2.90 21.04 -4.52
C LEU A 79 -1.49 20.94 -5.07
N LEU A 80 -1.28 20.18 -6.15
CA LEU A 80 0.04 19.87 -6.69
C LEU A 80 0.07 19.86 -8.23
N PRO A 81 -0.19 21.01 -8.89
CA PRO A 81 -0.27 21.08 -10.35
C PRO A 81 1.09 20.83 -11.04
N PHE A 82 2.20 21.15 -10.37
CA PHE A 82 3.55 21.03 -10.92
C PHE A 82 4.37 19.89 -10.30
N GLY A 83 3.71 18.97 -9.59
CA GLY A 83 4.42 17.85 -8.96
C GLY A 83 4.94 16.87 -10.02
N ALA A 84 6.26 16.77 -10.11
CA ALA A 84 6.96 15.88 -11.01
C ALA A 84 7.73 14.81 -10.24
N LEU A 85 7.83 13.62 -10.82
CA LEU A 85 8.64 12.55 -10.25
C LEU A 85 10.13 12.85 -10.43
N PRO A 86 10.98 12.46 -9.46
CA PRO A 86 12.43 12.68 -9.52
C PRO A 86 13.14 11.66 -10.43
N PHE A 87 12.49 11.20 -11.49
CA PHE A 87 13.02 10.24 -12.46
C PHE A 87 12.96 10.83 -13.87
N ARG A 88 13.99 10.59 -14.68
CA ARG A 88 14.11 11.11 -16.05
C ARG A 88 14.21 9.94 -17.02
N ILE A 89 13.12 9.61 -17.71
CA ILE A 89 13.04 8.48 -18.66
C ILE A 89 12.85 9.03 -20.08
N GLY A 90 13.72 9.96 -20.48
CA GLY A 90 13.57 10.76 -21.71
C GLY A 90 12.67 12.01 -21.54
N PHE A 91 11.73 11.98 -20.60
CA PHE A 91 10.98 13.13 -20.09
C PHE A 91 10.85 13.02 -18.56
N THR A 92 10.42 14.10 -17.90
CA THR A 92 10.11 14.09 -16.46
C THR A 92 8.61 13.88 -16.29
N PRO A 93 8.12 12.65 -15.97
CA PRO A 93 6.70 12.40 -15.78
C PRO A 93 6.16 13.19 -14.57
N THR A 94 4.93 13.68 -14.69
CA THR A 94 4.21 14.38 -13.62
C THR A 94 3.26 13.43 -12.91
N PHE A 95 2.81 13.78 -11.71
CA PHE A 95 1.73 13.04 -11.06
C PHE A 95 0.44 13.08 -11.90
N LEU A 96 0.22 14.14 -12.69
CA LEU A 96 -0.96 14.26 -13.55
C LEU A 96 -0.93 13.22 -14.67
N ASP A 97 0.25 12.98 -15.25
CA ASP A 97 0.44 11.94 -16.26
C ASP A 97 0.06 10.55 -15.71
N LEU A 98 0.50 10.22 -14.49
CA LEU A 98 0.15 8.96 -13.83
C LEU A 98 -1.35 8.79 -13.57
N VAL A 99 -2.00 9.86 -13.10
CA VAL A 99 -3.45 9.85 -12.86
C VAL A 99 -4.20 9.70 -14.18
N LEU A 100 -3.78 10.38 -15.24
CA LEU A 100 -4.41 10.20 -16.56
C LEU A 100 -4.23 8.76 -17.05
N VAL A 101 -3.04 8.18 -16.94
CA VAL A 101 -2.82 6.76 -17.29
C VAL A 101 -3.74 5.85 -16.49
N ALA A 102 -3.84 5.99 -15.17
CA ALA A 102 -4.71 5.15 -14.35
C ALA A 102 -6.21 5.37 -14.59
N LEU A 103 -6.62 6.47 -15.23
CA LEU A 103 -8.03 6.75 -15.55
C LEU A 103 -8.43 6.15 -16.90
N TYR A 104 -7.49 6.10 -17.84
CA TYR A 104 -7.72 5.66 -19.21
C TYR A 104 -7.43 4.16 -19.43
N PHE A 105 -6.68 3.51 -18.54
CA PHE A 105 -6.31 2.09 -18.60
C PHE A 105 -6.88 1.31 -17.42
#